data_AF-K1TZP6-F1
#
_entry.id   AF-K1TZP6-F1
#
_cell.length_a   1.000
_cell.length_b   1.000
_cell.length_c   1.000
_cell.angle_alpha   90.00
_cell.angle_beta   90.00
_cell.angle_gamma   90.00
#
_symmetry.space_group_name_H-M   'P 1'
#
loop_
_entity.id
_entity.type
_entity.pdbx_description
1 polymer ?
#
loop_
_entity_poly.entity_id
_entity_poly.type
_entity_poly.pdbx_seq_one_letter_code
_entity_poly.pdbx_strand_id
1 'polypeptide(L)'
;YEQDQVNLQYTLFITRTSFEGNKILQHINENSGRDETGSNHRERFFGMVGADVTAACGNPDSFIGSYRTYSNPEAVEKGRLDGSMNYNSNSCGALQSDITLEPGQTAELIYILGQKDNREASAILEEYKEKGRADREIAELKSYWHSTLNRFQVETPSEEFNNMINVWNAFQCFITFIWSRAASFVYCGLRNGYGYRDTVQDIQGIIHLDPETAADKIRFMLSAQVDNGGGLPLVKFNHNAGHENTPDDPEYVKETGHPSYRADDALWLFPTIVKYIGESGNK
;
A
#
# COMPACT_ATOMS: atom_id res chain seq x y z
N TYR A 1 9.70 -15.34 -9.11
CA TYR A 1 9.22 -14.00 -8.76
C TYR A 1 9.75 -12.91 -9.70
N GLU A 2 10.85 -13.11 -10.45
CA GLU A 2 11.31 -12.15 -11.49
C GLU A 2 10.38 -12.04 -12.72
N GLN A 3 9.55 -13.04 -13.04
CA GLN A 3 8.77 -13.00 -14.28
C GLN A 3 7.65 -11.95 -14.30
N ASP A 4 7.06 -11.55 -13.16
CA ASP A 4 6.03 -10.51 -13.16
C ASP A 4 6.61 -9.10 -13.44
N GLN A 5 7.91 -8.89 -13.19
CA GLN A 5 8.60 -7.64 -13.54
C GLN A 5 9.26 -7.66 -14.94
N VAL A 6 9.62 -8.84 -15.45
CA VAL A 6 10.22 -9.01 -16.80
C VAL A 6 9.15 -9.24 -17.87
N ASN A 7 8.03 -9.87 -17.49
CA ASN A 7 6.92 -10.20 -18.36
C ASN A 7 5.60 -9.85 -17.65
N LEU A 8 5.24 -8.57 -17.68
CA LEU A 8 3.97 -8.05 -17.16
C LEU A 8 2.72 -8.76 -17.72
N GLN A 9 2.87 -9.54 -18.80
CA GLN A 9 1.79 -10.35 -19.37
C GLN A 9 1.64 -11.71 -18.69
N TYR A 10 2.63 -12.20 -17.93
CA TYR A 10 2.58 -13.54 -17.33
C TYR A 10 1.38 -13.69 -16.39
N THR A 11 1.23 -12.78 -15.42
CA THR A 11 0.05 -12.75 -14.56
C THR A 11 -1.25 -12.64 -15.37
N LEU A 12 -1.26 -11.92 -16.51
CA LEU A 12 -2.44 -11.84 -17.39
C LEU A 12 -2.78 -13.18 -18.04
N PHE A 13 -1.87 -14.16 -18.15
CA PHE A 13 -2.19 -15.50 -18.67
C PHE A 13 -2.70 -16.48 -17.63
N ILE A 14 -2.65 -16.11 -16.35
CA ILE A 14 -3.01 -17.01 -15.22
C ILE A 14 -3.77 -16.27 -14.12
N THR A 15 -4.47 -15.19 -14.48
CA THR A 15 -5.41 -14.52 -13.58
C THR A 15 -6.85 -14.83 -13.99
N ARG A 16 -7.71 -15.07 -13.01
CA ARG A 16 -9.14 -15.19 -13.22
C ARG A 16 -9.89 -14.50 -12.10
N THR A 17 -11.13 -14.10 -12.36
CA THR A 17 -12.05 -13.63 -11.33
C THR A 17 -13.14 -14.68 -11.08
N SER A 18 -13.57 -14.82 -9.84
CA SER A 18 -14.81 -15.51 -9.48
C SER A 18 -15.69 -14.62 -8.60
N PHE A 19 -16.98 -14.87 -8.62
CA PHE A 19 -17.95 -14.21 -7.75
C PHE A 19 -18.38 -15.17 -6.66
N GLU A 20 -18.16 -14.80 -5.39
CA GLU A 20 -18.34 -15.67 -4.23
C GLU A 20 -19.07 -14.93 -3.10
N GLY A 21 -20.39 -15.08 -3.01
CA GLY A 21 -21.22 -14.28 -2.10
C GLY A 21 -21.26 -12.81 -2.55
N ASN A 22 -21.07 -11.84 -1.66
CA ASN A 22 -21.08 -10.41 -2.00
C ASN A 22 -19.70 -9.84 -2.38
N LYS A 23 -18.89 -10.61 -3.11
CA LYS A 23 -17.54 -10.19 -3.53
C LYS A 23 -17.07 -10.85 -4.81
N ILE A 24 -16.23 -10.13 -5.54
CA ILE A 24 -15.34 -10.70 -6.56
C ILE A 24 -14.02 -11.06 -5.91
N LEU A 25 -13.55 -12.28 -6.14
CA LEU A 25 -12.16 -12.68 -5.92
C LEU A 25 -11.43 -12.66 -7.24
N GLN A 26 -10.30 -11.97 -7.26
CA GLN A 26 -9.27 -12.14 -8.28
C GLN A 26 -8.23 -13.14 -7.77
N HIS A 27 -8.07 -14.22 -8.51
CA HIS A 27 -7.01 -15.19 -8.31
C HIS A 27 -5.80 -14.78 -9.15
N ILE A 28 -4.67 -14.55 -8.49
CA ILE A 28 -3.39 -14.22 -9.14
C ILE A 28 -2.56 -15.49 -9.19
N ASN A 29 -1.96 -15.80 -10.34
CA ASN A 29 -1.17 -17.01 -10.53
C ASN A 29 -1.95 -18.28 -10.20
N GLU A 30 -3.19 -18.34 -10.68
CA GLU A 30 -4.18 -19.39 -10.43
C GLU A 30 -3.60 -20.80 -10.55
N ASN A 31 -2.66 -21.05 -11.47
CA ASN A 31 -2.12 -22.39 -11.72
C ASN A 31 -0.86 -22.73 -10.89
N SER A 32 -0.53 -21.97 -9.84
CA SER A 32 0.71 -22.14 -9.07
C SER A 32 0.47 -22.22 -7.57
N GLY A 33 1.08 -23.21 -6.92
CA GLY A 33 1.31 -23.23 -5.47
C GLY A 33 0.06 -23.23 -4.59
N ARG A 34 -0.97 -24.01 -4.95
CA ARG A 34 -2.21 -24.10 -4.17
C ARG A 34 -2.08 -25.01 -2.96
N ASP A 35 -2.74 -24.62 -1.88
CA ASP A 35 -2.96 -25.44 -0.69
C ASP A 35 -4.22 -26.32 -0.82
N GLU A 36 -4.60 -27.00 0.26
CA GLU A 36 -5.79 -27.85 0.35
C GLU A 36 -7.12 -27.09 0.21
N THR A 37 -7.12 -25.77 0.42
CA THR A 37 -8.28 -24.90 0.24
C THR A 37 -8.40 -24.39 -1.20
N GLY A 38 -7.39 -24.69 -2.03
CA GLY A 38 -7.29 -24.19 -3.40
C GLY A 38 -6.72 -22.77 -3.49
N SER A 39 -6.28 -22.19 -2.37
CA SER A 39 -5.68 -20.87 -2.27
C SER A 39 -4.18 -20.93 -2.53
N ASN A 40 -3.61 -19.90 -3.14
CA ASN A 40 -2.16 -19.68 -3.17
C ASN A 40 -1.74 -18.46 -2.33
N HIS A 41 -2.67 -17.91 -1.55
CA HIS A 41 -2.53 -16.73 -0.69
C HIS A 41 -2.10 -15.46 -1.44
N ARG A 42 -2.39 -15.38 -2.75
CA ARG A 42 -2.19 -14.19 -3.58
C ARG A 42 -3.50 -13.63 -4.12
N GLU A 43 -4.61 -14.12 -3.64
CA GLU A 43 -5.93 -13.64 -4.02
C GLU A 43 -6.11 -12.19 -3.58
N ARG A 44 -6.81 -11.43 -4.40
CA ARG A 44 -7.36 -10.13 -4.04
C ARG A 44 -8.86 -10.24 -4.04
N PHE A 45 -9.54 -9.52 -3.16
CA PHE A 45 -10.99 -9.47 -3.16
C PHE A 45 -11.46 -8.02 -3.23
N PHE A 46 -12.56 -7.82 -3.95
CA PHE A 46 -13.36 -6.60 -3.91
C PHE A 46 -14.78 -7.00 -3.51
N GLY A 47 -15.16 -6.63 -2.30
CA GLY A 47 -16.43 -6.99 -1.69
C GLY A 47 -17.25 -5.79 -1.27
N MET A 48 -18.52 -6.03 -0.96
CA MET A 48 -19.44 -4.99 -0.53
C MET A 48 -20.36 -5.48 0.59
N VAL A 49 -20.66 -4.57 1.51
CA VAL A 49 -21.57 -4.76 2.64
C VAL A 49 -22.64 -3.66 2.59
N GLY A 50 -23.86 -3.98 3.04
CA GLY A 50 -24.98 -3.03 3.11
C GLY A 50 -26.12 -3.37 2.14
N ALA A 51 -25.85 -4.17 1.11
CA ALA A 51 -26.84 -4.77 0.23
C ALA A 51 -26.34 -6.10 -0.35
N ASP A 52 -27.27 -6.88 -0.91
CA ASP A 52 -26.90 -8.06 -1.71
C ASP A 52 -26.41 -7.64 -3.09
N VAL A 53 -25.33 -8.27 -3.54
CA VAL A 53 -24.83 -8.06 -4.91
C VAL A 53 -25.71 -8.86 -5.86
N THR A 54 -26.47 -8.16 -6.71
CA THR A 54 -27.40 -8.76 -7.67
C THR A 54 -26.73 -9.18 -8.98
N ALA A 55 -25.61 -8.54 -9.33
CA ALA A 55 -24.79 -8.93 -10.46
C ALA A 55 -23.32 -8.50 -10.25
N ALA A 56 -22.41 -9.14 -10.97
CA ALA A 56 -20.98 -8.88 -10.89
C ALA A 56 -20.32 -9.02 -12.28
N CYS A 57 -19.23 -8.32 -12.51
CA CYS A 57 -18.44 -8.42 -13.73
C CYS A 57 -16.96 -8.31 -13.37
N GLY A 58 -16.18 -9.31 -13.78
CA GLY A 58 -14.74 -9.35 -13.60
C GLY A 58 -13.95 -9.06 -14.88
N ASN A 59 -14.64 -8.92 -16.03
CA ASN A 59 -14.01 -8.63 -17.31
C ASN A 59 -14.15 -7.14 -17.68
N PRO A 60 -13.04 -6.39 -17.81
CA PRO A 60 -13.09 -4.96 -18.14
C PRO A 60 -13.65 -4.68 -19.53
N ASP A 61 -13.44 -5.55 -20.52
CA ASP A 61 -13.97 -5.34 -21.88
C ASP A 61 -15.50 -5.48 -21.90
N SER A 62 -16.05 -6.42 -21.14
CA SER A 62 -17.49 -6.57 -20.94
C SER A 62 -18.10 -5.41 -20.14
N PHE A 63 -17.37 -4.89 -19.15
CA PHE A 63 -17.82 -3.78 -18.33
C PHE A 63 -17.80 -2.44 -19.09
N ILE A 64 -16.68 -2.12 -19.73
CA ILE A 64 -16.46 -0.86 -20.45
C ILE A 64 -17.18 -0.87 -21.80
N GLY A 65 -17.12 -1.98 -22.53
CA GLY A 65 -17.62 -2.10 -23.89
C GLY A 65 -16.62 -1.62 -24.94
N SER A 66 -16.79 -2.11 -26.18
CA SER A 66 -15.91 -1.75 -27.29
C SER A 66 -15.97 -0.26 -27.63
N TYR A 67 -14.82 0.34 -27.95
CA TYR A 67 -14.68 1.76 -28.31
C TYR A 67 -15.18 2.75 -27.24
N ARG A 68 -15.19 2.32 -25.97
CA ARG A 68 -15.57 3.14 -24.81
C ARG A 68 -14.39 3.27 -23.85
N THR A 69 -14.56 4.10 -22.82
CA THR A 69 -13.57 4.25 -21.74
C THR A 69 -14.27 4.22 -20.38
N TYR A 70 -13.50 4.35 -19.29
CA TYR A 70 -14.06 4.46 -17.94
C TYR A 70 -15.03 5.64 -17.76
N SER A 71 -15.05 6.63 -18.66
CA SER A 71 -16.02 7.73 -18.62
C SER A 71 -17.43 7.36 -19.09
N ASN A 72 -17.58 6.27 -19.85
CA ASN A 72 -18.86 5.85 -20.43
C ASN A 72 -19.02 4.32 -20.54
N PRO A 73 -18.88 3.54 -19.44
CA PRO A 73 -18.99 2.10 -19.48
C PRO A 73 -20.36 1.63 -19.97
N GLU A 74 -20.37 0.71 -20.94
CA GLU A 74 -21.60 0.17 -21.53
C GLU A 74 -22.50 -0.51 -20.49
N ALA A 75 -21.92 -1.23 -19.53
CA ALA A 75 -22.70 -1.93 -18.51
C ALA A 75 -23.44 -0.96 -17.56
N VAL A 76 -22.85 0.21 -17.28
CA VAL A 76 -23.48 1.28 -16.48
C VAL A 76 -24.61 1.94 -17.27
N GLU A 77 -24.37 2.26 -18.55
CA GLU A 77 -25.37 2.84 -19.45
C GLU A 77 -26.60 1.93 -19.62
N LYS A 78 -26.39 0.60 -19.72
CA LYS A 78 -27.46 -0.40 -19.79
C LYS A 78 -28.12 -0.70 -18.43
N GLY A 79 -27.52 -0.26 -17.32
CA GLY A 79 -28.00 -0.53 -15.97
C GLY A 79 -27.88 -2.00 -15.52
N ARG A 80 -27.03 -2.80 -16.16
CA ARG A 80 -26.87 -4.22 -15.81
C ARG A 80 -25.48 -4.77 -16.14
N LEU A 81 -24.84 -5.38 -15.15
CA LEU A 81 -23.66 -6.23 -15.34
C LEU A 81 -24.07 -7.59 -15.95
N ASP A 82 -23.25 -8.09 -16.87
CA ASP A 82 -23.56 -9.28 -17.68
C ASP A 82 -23.11 -10.61 -17.05
N GLY A 83 -22.46 -10.58 -15.88
CA GLY A 83 -21.91 -11.78 -15.24
C GLY A 83 -20.54 -12.21 -15.78
N SER A 84 -19.99 -11.49 -16.77
CA SER A 84 -18.73 -11.87 -17.41
C SER A 84 -17.57 -11.80 -16.43
N MET A 85 -16.92 -12.92 -16.18
CA MET A 85 -15.69 -13.00 -15.38
C MET A 85 -14.46 -12.99 -16.30
N ASN A 86 -13.36 -12.44 -15.81
CA ASN A 86 -12.06 -12.56 -16.45
C ASN A 86 -11.57 -14.01 -16.33
N TYR A 87 -11.04 -14.53 -17.42
CA TYR A 87 -10.13 -15.66 -17.43
C TYR A 87 -9.03 -15.32 -18.43
N ASN A 88 -7.84 -15.05 -17.90
CA ASN A 88 -6.76 -14.36 -18.58
C ASN A 88 -7.10 -12.90 -18.94
N SER A 89 -6.12 -12.18 -19.48
CA SER A 89 -6.18 -10.75 -19.76
C SER A 89 -6.40 -9.91 -18.50
N ASN A 90 -6.77 -8.64 -18.68
CA ASN A 90 -7.04 -7.73 -17.57
C ASN A 90 -8.29 -8.18 -16.80
N SER A 91 -8.28 -7.95 -15.50
CA SER A 91 -9.41 -8.15 -14.60
C SER A 91 -9.97 -6.82 -14.12
N CYS A 92 -11.25 -6.78 -13.77
CA CYS A 92 -11.84 -5.70 -12.97
C CYS A 92 -12.63 -6.27 -11.80
N GLY A 93 -13.10 -5.40 -10.90
CA GLY A 93 -14.03 -5.74 -9.84
C GLY A 93 -15.25 -4.84 -9.93
N ALA A 94 -16.27 -5.25 -10.69
CA ALA A 94 -17.54 -4.53 -10.77
C ALA A 94 -18.63 -5.30 -10.01
N LEU A 95 -19.28 -4.63 -9.06
CA LEU A 95 -20.39 -5.15 -8.27
C LEU A 95 -21.63 -4.29 -8.51
N GLN A 96 -22.80 -4.90 -8.62
CA GLN A 96 -24.09 -4.24 -8.78
C GLN A 96 -25.04 -4.64 -7.65
N SER A 97 -25.79 -3.67 -7.14
CA SER A 97 -26.94 -3.87 -6.29
C SER A 97 -28.07 -2.96 -6.73
N ASP A 98 -29.29 -3.49 -6.74
CA ASP A 98 -30.49 -2.75 -7.07
C ASP A 98 -31.20 -2.33 -5.78
N ILE A 99 -31.16 -1.03 -5.47
CA ILE A 99 -31.64 -0.48 -4.19
C ILE A 99 -32.80 0.47 -4.47
N THR A 100 -33.94 0.22 -3.81
CA THR A 100 -35.10 1.14 -3.83
C THR A 100 -35.09 1.98 -2.56
N LEU A 101 -35.18 3.31 -2.71
CA LEU A 101 -35.23 4.27 -1.61
C LEU A 101 -36.54 5.05 -1.66
N GLU A 102 -37.26 5.08 -0.55
CA GLU A 102 -38.40 5.98 -0.35
C GLU A 102 -37.93 7.43 -0.16
N PRO A 103 -38.81 8.44 -0.33
CA PRO A 103 -38.47 9.84 -0.07
C PRO A 103 -37.89 10.05 1.33
N GLY A 104 -36.64 10.51 1.40
CA GLY A 104 -35.92 10.75 2.66
C GLY A 104 -35.17 9.54 3.23
N GLN A 105 -35.27 8.37 2.61
CA GLN A 105 -34.52 7.18 3.00
C GLN A 105 -33.06 7.25 2.49
N THR A 106 -32.13 6.77 3.31
CA THR A 106 -30.72 6.60 2.95
C THR A 106 -30.31 5.13 3.01
N ALA A 107 -29.39 4.72 2.15
CA ALA A 107 -28.68 3.45 2.24
C ALA A 107 -27.18 3.70 2.35
N GLU A 108 -26.50 2.84 3.10
CA GLU A 108 -25.05 2.83 3.26
C GLU A 108 -24.48 1.57 2.63
N LEU A 109 -23.46 1.72 1.80
CA LEU A 109 -22.73 0.62 1.19
C LEU A 109 -21.24 0.77 1.52
N ILE A 110 -20.63 -0.28 2.06
CA ILE A 110 -19.21 -0.31 2.41
C ILE A 110 -18.51 -1.23 1.42
N TYR A 111 -17.61 -0.67 0.61
CA TYR A 111 -16.78 -1.43 -0.32
C TYR A 111 -15.41 -1.71 0.29
N ILE A 112 -14.95 -2.95 0.17
CA ILE A 112 -13.70 -3.41 0.77
C ILE A 112 -12.82 -4.04 -0.31
N LEU A 113 -11.60 -3.53 -0.44
CA LEU A 113 -10.55 -4.08 -1.30
C LEU A 113 -9.42 -4.59 -0.42
N GLY A 114 -8.97 -5.82 -0.63
CA GLY A 114 -7.86 -6.39 0.11
C GLY A 114 -7.16 -7.54 -0.61
N GLN A 115 -6.01 -7.96 -0.10
CA GLN A 115 -5.27 -9.14 -0.57
C GLN A 115 -5.38 -10.24 0.48
N LYS A 116 -6.38 -11.11 0.30
CA LYS A 116 -6.79 -12.16 1.22
C LYS A 116 -7.51 -13.26 0.47
N ASP A 117 -7.41 -14.49 0.99
CA ASP A 117 -8.14 -15.63 0.42
C ASP A 117 -9.66 -15.50 0.64
N ASN A 118 -10.45 -16.40 0.03
CA ASN A 118 -11.91 -16.34 0.12
C ASN A 118 -12.45 -16.43 1.56
N ARG A 119 -11.81 -17.23 2.42
CA ARG A 119 -12.25 -17.44 3.79
C ARG A 119 -11.97 -16.19 4.63
N GLU A 120 -10.75 -15.68 4.55
CA GLU A 120 -10.34 -14.44 5.23
C GLU A 120 -11.17 -13.25 4.74
N ALA A 121 -11.37 -13.10 3.42
CA ALA A 121 -12.19 -12.04 2.85
C ALA A 121 -13.64 -12.11 3.34
N SER A 122 -14.21 -13.32 3.48
CA SER A 122 -15.56 -13.49 4.01
C SER A 122 -15.66 -13.11 5.49
N ALA A 123 -14.63 -13.44 6.29
CA ALA A 123 -14.55 -13.02 7.69
C ALA A 123 -14.47 -11.49 7.81
N ILE A 124 -13.66 -10.84 6.96
CA ILE A 124 -13.58 -9.37 6.90
C ILE A 124 -14.94 -8.76 6.54
N LEU A 125 -15.62 -9.24 5.49
CA LEU A 125 -16.94 -8.70 5.14
C LEU A 125 -17.99 -8.88 6.25
N GLU A 126 -17.97 -10.01 6.96
CA GLU A 126 -18.85 -10.25 8.10
C GLU A 126 -18.61 -9.23 9.22
N GLU A 127 -17.35 -8.96 9.50
CA GLU A 127 -16.91 -7.98 10.47
C GLU A 127 -17.44 -6.56 10.19
N TYR A 128 -17.50 -6.16 8.92
CA TYR A 128 -18.03 -4.86 8.50
C TYR A 128 -19.56 -4.79 8.36
N LYS A 129 -20.29 -5.90 8.60
CA LYS A 129 -21.77 -5.85 8.75
C LYS A 129 -22.19 -5.16 10.05
N GLU A 130 -21.29 -5.08 11.02
CA GLU A 130 -21.58 -4.38 12.26
C GLU A 130 -21.79 -2.88 12.00
N LYS A 131 -22.99 -2.39 12.35
CA LYS A 131 -23.38 -1.00 12.10
C LYS A 131 -22.41 -0.02 12.78
N GLY A 132 -21.94 0.96 12.01
CA GLY A 132 -21.05 2.02 12.48
C GLY A 132 -19.60 1.58 12.71
N ARG A 133 -19.22 0.36 12.30
CA ARG A 133 -17.83 -0.10 12.41
C ARG A 133 -16.87 0.80 11.60
N ALA A 134 -17.20 1.07 10.35
CA ALA A 134 -16.38 1.95 9.50
C ALA A 134 -16.20 3.34 10.14
N ASP A 135 -17.26 3.91 10.73
CA ASP A 135 -17.17 5.19 11.43
C ASP A 135 -16.23 5.14 12.63
N ARG A 136 -16.27 4.06 13.42
CA ARG A 136 -15.36 3.88 14.57
C ARG A 136 -13.92 3.75 14.12
N GLU A 137 -13.64 2.95 13.10
CA GLU A 137 -12.27 2.79 12.58
C GLU A 137 -11.73 4.10 11.97
N ILE A 138 -12.59 4.88 11.30
CA ILE A 138 -12.25 6.24 10.83
C ILE A 138 -11.96 7.17 12.03
N ALA A 139 -12.75 7.09 13.10
CA ALA A 139 -12.52 7.89 14.31
C ALA A 139 -11.22 7.49 15.01
N GLU A 140 -10.90 6.20 15.08
CA GLU A 140 -9.63 5.67 15.59
C GLU A 140 -8.45 6.18 14.76
N LEU A 141 -8.55 6.14 13.42
CA LEU A 141 -7.51 6.67 12.53
C LEU A 141 -7.28 8.17 12.73
N LYS A 142 -8.36 8.95 12.88
CA LYS A 142 -8.27 10.39 13.18
C LYS A 142 -7.61 10.62 14.53
N SER A 143 -8.01 9.87 15.56
CA SER A 143 -7.44 9.96 16.89
C SER A 143 -5.95 9.62 16.90
N TYR A 144 -5.56 8.56 16.18
CA TYR A 144 -4.15 8.18 15.98
C TYR A 144 -3.35 9.36 15.41
N TRP A 145 -3.76 9.91 14.27
CA TRP A 145 -3.03 11.03 13.65
C TRP A 145 -2.99 12.26 14.54
N HIS A 146 -4.11 12.65 15.17
CA HIS A 146 -4.10 13.77 16.10
C HIS A 146 -3.18 13.52 17.29
N SER A 147 -3.17 12.31 17.87
CA SER A 147 -2.28 11.96 18.98
C SER A 147 -0.80 12.07 18.61
N THR A 148 -0.47 11.79 17.35
CA THR A 148 0.91 11.86 16.83
C THR A 148 1.29 13.30 16.53
N LEU A 149 0.48 14.02 15.75
CA LEU A 149 0.77 15.37 15.29
C LEU A 149 0.74 16.39 16.44
N ASN A 150 -0.09 16.19 17.46
CA ASN A 150 -0.19 17.10 18.62
C ASN A 150 1.01 17.05 19.57
N ARG A 151 1.97 16.13 19.37
CA ARG A 151 3.19 16.04 20.20
C ARG A 151 4.11 17.25 20.03
N PHE A 152 4.02 17.94 18.89
CA PHE A 152 4.70 19.22 18.66
C PHE A 152 3.75 20.17 17.95
N GLN A 153 3.50 21.33 18.57
CA GLN A 153 2.64 22.37 18.02
C GLN A 153 3.30 23.73 18.22
N VAL A 154 3.16 24.60 17.24
CA VAL A 154 3.60 25.99 17.30
C VAL A 154 2.39 26.92 17.21
N GLU A 155 2.50 28.04 17.92
CA GLU A 155 1.57 29.16 17.81
C GLU A 155 2.38 30.40 17.48
N THR A 156 2.19 30.89 16.27
CA THR A 156 2.84 32.09 15.73
C THR A 156 1.80 33.03 15.12
N PRO A 157 2.14 34.30 14.84
CA PRO A 157 1.21 35.22 14.16
C PRO A 157 0.84 34.82 12.72
N SER A 158 1.49 33.82 12.10
CA SER A 158 1.12 33.31 10.77
C SER A 158 0.34 32.02 10.91
N GLU A 159 -0.93 32.04 10.51
CA GLU A 159 -1.78 30.86 10.47
C GLU A 159 -1.25 29.82 9.48
N GLU A 160 -0.64 30.25 8.38
CA GLU A 160 -0.04 29.38 7.37
C GLU A 160 1.15 28.62 7.94
N PHE A 161 2.02 29.30 8.69
CA PHE A 161 3.15 28.66 9.35
C PHE A 161 2.68 27.66 10.40
N ASN A 162 1.68 28.03 11.21
CA ASN A 162 1.09 27.12 12.19
C ASN A 162 0.51 25.89 11.50
N ASN A 163 -0.29 26.05 10.44
CA ASN A 163 -0.89 24.93 9.70
C ASN A 163 0.17 24.02 9.04
N MET A 164 1.24 24.60 8.50
CA MET A 164 2.32 23.84 7.89
C MET A 164 3.05 22.99 8.93
N ILE A 165 3.45 23.59 10.06
CA ILE A 165 4.23 22.89 11.08
C ILE A 165 3.37 21.89 11.87
N ASN A 166 2.15 22.28 12.24
CA ASN A 166 1.27 21.52 13.12
C ASN A 166 0.57 20.35 12.43
N VAL A 167 0.45 20.40 11.09
CA VAL A 167 -0.29 19.40 10.32
C VAL A 167 0.50 18.91 9.11
N TRP A 168 0.66 19.74 8.07
CA TRP A 168 1.00 19.24 6.73
C TRP A 168 2.45 18.78 6.59
N ASN A 169 3.42 19.54 7.11
CA ASN A 169 4.83 19.15 7.07
C ASN A 169 5.07 17.91 7.94
N ALA A 170 4.53 17.90 9.17
CA ALA A 170 4.63 16.76 10.07
C ALA A 170 4.03 15.49 9.44
N PHE A 171 2.81 15.60 8.89
CA PHE A 171 2.18 14.49 8.16
C PHE A 171 3.02 14.04 6.96
N GLN A 172 3.53 14.97 6.15
CA GLN A 172 4.38 14.64 5.01
C GLN A 172 5.67 13.93 5.42
N CYS A 173 6.31 14.33 6.53
CA CYS A 173 7.47 13.62 7.09
C CYS A 173 7.14 12.16 7.43
N PHE A 174 5.95 11.88 7.99
CA PHE A 174 5.52 10.49 8.20
C PHE A 174 5.26 9.76 6.89
N ILE A 175 4.64 10.40 5.90
CA ILE A 175 4.40 9.76 4.59
C ILE A 175 5.73 9.40 3.92
N THR A 176 6.72 10.30 3.91
CA THR A 176 8.05 9.99 3.36
C THR A 176 8.78 8.94 4.17
N PHE A 177 8.68 8.97 5.51
CA PHE A 177 9.28 7.96 6.37
C PHE A 177 8.70 6.54 6.14
N ILE A 178 7.37 6.42 5.99
CA ILE A 178 6.68 5.13 5.81
C ILE A 178 6.85 4.62 4.38
N TRP A 179 6.60 5.46 3.38
CA TRP A 179 6.53 5.05 1.96
C TRP A 179 7.83 5.33 1.18
N SER A 180 8.82 5.95 1.81
CA SER A 180 10.08 6.37 1.18
C SER A 180 9.82 7.16 -0.10
N ARG A 181 10.49 6.79 -1.21
CA ARG A 181 10.24 7.31 -2.56
C ARG A 181 9.69 6.19 -3.46
N ALA A 182 8.86 5.32 -2.90
CA ALA A 182 8.39 4.12 -3.59
C ALA A 182 7.28 4.43 -4.61
N ALA A 183 6.20 5.09 -4.18
CA ALA A 183 5.01 5.29 -5.01
C ALA A 183 4.41 6.70 -4.84
N SER A 184 4.14 7.36 -5.97
CA SER A 184 3.38 8.61 -6.08
C SER A 184 2.88 8.77 -7.52
N PHE A 185 2.27 9.92 -7.85
CA PHE A 185 1.93 10.23 -9.25
C PHE A 185 3.15 10.53 -10.14
N VAL A 186 4.35 10.67 -9.55
CA VAL A 186 5.62 10.82 -10.27
C VAL A 186 6.45 9.54 -10.19
N TYR A 187 6.42 8.84 -9.04
CA TYR A 187 7.15 7.58 -8.84
C TYR A 187 6.20 6.38 -9.01
N CYS A 188 6.37 5.61 -10.09
CA CYS A 188 5.42 4.55 -10.45
C CYS A 188 5.60 3.22 -9.70
N GLY A 189 6.17 3.19 -8.49
CA GLY A 189 6.26 1.95 -7.70
C GLY A 189 7.32 0.95 -8.16
N LEU A 190 8.25 1.34 -9.04
CA LEU A 190 9.26 0.43 -9.60
C LEU A 190 10.46 0.18 -8.66
N ARG A 191 10.64 1.02 -7.65
CA ARG A 191 11.77 0.92 -6.71
C ARG A 191 11.49 -0.17 -5.68
N ASN A 192 12.33 -1.21 -5.65
CA ASN A 192 12.25 -2.30 -4.68
C ASN A 192 13.05 -2.01 -3.40
N GLY A 193 12.71 -0.93 -2.68
CA GLY A 193 13.34 -0.68 -1.39
C GLY A 193 13.43 0.78 -0.96
N TYR A 194 14.15 0.96 0.14
CA TYR A 194 14.42 2.21 0.83
C TYR A 194 15.75 2.80 0.35
N GLY A 195 15.77 4.07 -0.07
CA GLY A 195 17.03 4.76 -0.30
C GLY A 195 17.75 5.01 1.01
N TYR A 196 19.06 4.73 1.09
CA TYR A 196 19.80 4.84 2.35
C TYR A 196 19.76 6.26 2.91
N ARG A 197 20.33 7.21 2.18
CA ARG A 197 20.26 8.63 2.53
C ARG A 197 18.84 9.11 2.76
N ASP A 198 17.94 8.84 1.81
CA ASP A 198 16.57 9.38 1.86
C ASP A 198 15.87 8.96 3.16
N THR A 199 15.98 7.67 3.51
CA THR A 199 15.36 7.10 4.71
C THR A 199 16.02 7.62 5.99
N VAL A 200 17.34 7.72 6.01
CA VAL A 200 18.07 8.26 7.17
C VAL A 200 17.78 9.74 7.40
N GLN A 201 17.52 10.51 6.34
CA GLN A 201 17.06 11.89 6.42
C GLN A 201 15.59 11.96 6.88
N ASP A 202 14.71 11.09 6.36
CA ASP A 202 13.29 11.04 6.75
C ASP A 202 13.12 10.73 8.25
N ILE A 203 13.99 9.87 8.84
CA ILE A 203 14.03 9.63 10.30
C ILE A 203 14.12 10.96 11.06
N GLN A 204 14.96 11.90 10.61
CA GLN A 204 15.14 13.17 11.31
C GLN A 204 13.88 14.04 11.34
N GLY A 205 12.95 13.83 10.40
CA GLY A 205 11.67 14.52 10.32
C GLY A 205 10.64 14.02 11.32
N ILE A 206 10.79 12.81 11.86
CA ILE A 206 9.79 12.20 12.76
C ILE A 206 10.32 11.93 14.17
N ILE A 207 11.63 11.99 14.44
CA ILE A 207 12.23 11.72 15.76
C ILE A 207 11.49 12.40 16.94
N HIS A 208 11.10 13.66 16.79
CA HIS A 208 10.43 14.45 17.82
C HIS A 208 8.93 14.13 18.00
N LEU A 209 8.34 13.42 17.03
CA LEU A 209 6.94 13.00 17.07
C LEU A 209 6.82 11.53 17.44
N ASP A 210 7.72 10.67 16.98
CA ASP A 210 7.70 9.23 17.25
C ASP A 210 9.12 8.66 17.37
N PRO A 211 9.78 8.85 18.53
CA PRO A 211 11.14 8.38 18.74
C PRO A 211 11.25 6.84 18.72
N GLU A 212 10.21 6.11 19.12
CA GLU A 212 10.25 4.64 19.15
C GLU A 212 10.37 4.09 17.72
N THR A 213 9.47 4.54 16.83
CA THR A 213 9.51 4.16 15.41
C THR A 213 10.79 4.66 14.73
N ALA A 214 11.29 5.85 15.11
CA ALA A 214 12.59 6.34 14.64
C ALA A 214 13.73 5.38 15.00
N ALA A 215 13.78 4.90 16.24
CA ALA A 215 14.80 3.98 16.72
C ALA A 215 14.82 2.67 15.91
N ASP A 216 13.64 2.12 15.64
CA ASP A 216 13.52 0.89 14.85
C ASP A 216 14.01 1.09 13.42
N LYS A 217 13.69 2.23 12.80
CA LYS A 217 14.21 2.55 11.48
C LYS A 217 15.72 2.81 11.50
N ILE A 218 16.28 3.43 12.54
CA ILE A 218 17.73 3.60 12.71
C ILE A 218 18.40 2.22 12.77
N ARG A 219 17.89 1.28 13.58
CA ARG A 219 18.42 -0.09 13.67
C ARG A 219 18.35 -0.81 12.33
N PHE A 220 17.24 -0.68 11.62
CA PHE A 220 17.08 -1.20 10.27
C PHE A 220 18.16 -0.64 9.32
N MET A 221 18.35 0.67 9.28
CA MET A 221 19.34 1.31 8.40
C MET A 221 20.79 1.00 8.82
N LEU A 222 21.07 0.85 10.11
CA LEU A 222 22.35 0.35 10.62
C LEU A 222 22.65 -1.05 10.09
N SER A 223 21.65 -1.93 10.06
CA SER A 223 21.79 -3.29 9.54
C SER A 223 22.04 -3.37 8.02
N ALA A 224 21.90 -2.25 7.33
CA ALA A 224 22.16 -2.10 5.89
C ALA A 224 23.49 -1.37 5.60
N GLN A 225 24.31 -1.12 6.63
CA GLN A 225 25.71 -0.73 6.46
C GLN A 225 26.56 -1.99 6.31
N VAL A 226 27.47 -2.02 5.34
CA VAL A 226 28.38 -3.15 5.09
C VAL A 226 29.70 -2.97 5.83
N ASP A 227 30.54 -4.02 5.84
CA ASP A 227 31.79 -4.10 6.59
C ASP A 227 32.84 -3.03 6.23
N ASN A 228 32.83 -2.55 4.99
CA ASN A 228 33.68 -1.45 4.54
C ASN A 228 33.18 -0.04 4.97
N GLY A 229 32.06 0.02 5.70
CA GLY A 229 31.46 1.25 6.20
C GLY A 229 30.48 1.93 5.24
N GLY A 230 30.34 1.45 4.00
CA GLY A 230 29.35 1.93 3.04
C GLY A 230 27.92 1.55 3.44
N GLY A 231 26.95 2.42 3.14
CA GLY A 231 25.53 2.06 3.20
C GLY A 231 25.08 1.46 1.88
N LEU A 232 24.25 0.40 1.90
CA LEU A 232 23.63 -0.12 0.69
C LEU A 232 22.76 0.99 0.04
N PRO A 233 23.07 1.49 -1.18
CA PRO A 233 22.37 2.63 -1.78
C PRO A 233 20.84 2.45 -1.86
N LEU A 234 20.42 1.21 -2.05
CA LEU A 234 19.06 0.74 -1.92
C LEU A 234 18.98 -0.44 -0.95
N VAL A 235 18.20 -0.30 0.11
CA VAL A 235 17.91 -1.36 1.08
C VAL A 235 16.59 -2.02 0.69
N LYS A 236 16.63 -3.28 0.26
CA LYS A 236 15.45 -3.96 -0.30
C LYS A 236 14.33 -4.13 0.74
N PHE A 237 13.08 -4.23 0.29
CA PHE A 237 11.95 -4.42 1.21
C PHE A 237 12.02 -5.75 1.98
N ASN A 238 12.67 -6.76 1.40
CA ASN A 238 12.95 -8.07 1.99
C ASN A 238 14.36 -8.16 2.60
N HIS A 239 14.94 -7.03 3.00
CA HIS A 239 16.29 -6.94 3.58
C HIS A 239 16.52 -7.98 4.69
N ASN A 240 17.61 -8.72 4.56
CA ASN A 240 18.09 -9.75 5.49
C ASN A 240 19.52 -9.39 5.93
N ALA A 241 19.60 -8.76 7.10
CA ALA A 241 20.85 -8.27 7.67
C ALA A 241 21.97 -9.34 7.65
N GLY A 242 23.14 -8.94 7.16
CA GLY A 242 24.33 -9.80 7.06
C GLY A 242 24.32 -10.82 5.90
N HIS A 243 23.24 -10.89 5.12
CA HIS A 243 23.10 -11.84 4.01
C HIS A 243 22.77 -11.14 2.67
N GLU A 244 22.96 -9.82 2.62
CA GLU A 244 22.70 -9.03 1.42
C GLU A 244 23.88 -9.07 0.44
N ASN A 245 23.53 -9.04 -0.84
CA ASN A 245 24.46 -8.63 -1.88
C ASN A 245 24.68 -7.12 -1.84
N THR A 246 25.72 -6.66 -2.52
CA THR A 246 26.22 -5.29 -2.43
C THR A 246 26.41 -4.69 -3.82
N PRO A 247 26.63 -3.37 -3.95
CA PRO A 247 27.00 -2.75 -5.23
C PRO A 247 28.20 -3.37 -5.95
N ASP A 248 29.04 -4.15 -5.25
CA ASP A 248 30.16 -4.88 -5.83
C ASP A 248 29.70 -6.16 -6.57
N ASP A 249 28.47 -6.63 -6.32
CA ASP A 249 27.88 -7.83 -6.89
C ASP A 249 26.97 -7.48 -8.09
N PRO A 250 27.17 -8.07 -9.29
CA PRO A 250 26.35 -7.80 -10.47
C PRO A 250 24.86 -8.04 -10.25
N GLU A 251 24.49 -9.02 -9.44
CA GLU A 251 23.10 -9.31 -9.08
C GLU A 251 22.42 -8.14 -8.37
N TYR A 252 23.12 -7.48 -7.44
CA TYR A 252 22.59 -6.30 -6.73
C TYR A 252 22.36 -5.17 -7.73
N VAL A 253 23.30 -4.93 -8.63
CA VAL A 253 23.20 -3.88 -9.65
C VAL A 253 22.02 -4.15 -10.58
N LYS A 254 21.83 -5.41 -10.99
CA LYS A 254 20.69 -5.82 -11.83
C LYS A 254 19.35 -5.61 -11.11
N GLU A 255 19.27 -5.97 -9.84
CA GLU A 255 18.03 -5.90 -9.05
C GLU A 255 17.67 -4.47 -8.63
N THR A 256 18.67 -3.66 -8.28
CA THR A 256 18.46 -2.33 -7.67
C THR A 256 18.71 -1.18 -8.63
N GLY A 257 19.48 -1.39 -9.70
CA GLY A 257 19.95 -0.33 -10.60
C GLY A 257 21.08 0.54 -10.01
N HIS A 258 21.68 0.16 -8.88
CA HIS A 258 22.71 0.94 -8.20
C HIS A 258 24.10 0.28 -8.32
N PRO A 259 24.98 0.76 -9.21
CA PRO A 259 26.27 0.13 -9.52
C PRO A 259 27.42 0.50 -8.56
N SER A 260 27.17 1.37 -7.58
CA SER A 260 28.20 1.85 -6.67
C SER A 260 27.61 2.41 -5.39
N TYR A 261 28.35 2.27 -4.30
CA TYR A 261 28.09 3.02 -3.06
C TYR A 261 28.09 4.52 -3.32
N ARG A 262 27.30 5.26 -2.54
CA ARG A 262 27.38 6.73 -2.52
C ARG A 262 28.18 7.18 -1.31
N ALA A 263 29.10 8.11 -1.53
CA ALA A 263 30.03 8.58 -0.51
C ALA A 263 29.32 9.25 0.68
N ASP A 264 28.10 9.73 0.49
CA ASP A 264 27.32 10.43 1.50
C ASP A 264 26.34 9.53 2.27
N ASP A 265 25.92 8.38 1.73
CA ASP A 265 24.84 7.55 2.28
C ASP A 265 25.05 7.24 3.78
N ALA A 266 26.16 6.61 4.12
CA ALA A 266 26.46 6.24 5.51
C ALA A 266 26.73 7.46 6.41
N LEU A 267 27.18 8.58 5.83
CA LEU A 267 27.53 9.77 6.62
C LEU A 267 26.30 10.44 7.24
N TRP A 268 25.11 10.29 6.63
CA TRP A 268 23.86 10.80 7.20
C TRP A 268 23.46 10.11 8.51
N LEU A 269 23.94 8.90 8.75
CA LEU A 269 23.53 8.11 9.91
C LEU A 269 24.05 8.68 11.23
N PHE A 270 25.28 9.17 11.24
CA PHE A 270 25.90 9.75 12.44
C PHE A 270 25.12 10.96 12.99
N PRO A 271 24.81 12.02 12.22
CA PRO A 271 24.01 13.13 12.74
C PRO A 271 22.59 12.71 13.10
N THR A 272 21.99 11.74 12.40
CA THR A 272 20.66 11.21 12.75
C THR A 272 20.69 10.50 14.10
N ILE A 273 21.69 9.67 14.40
CA ILE A 273 21.84 8.99 15.70
C ILE A 273 22.06 10.02 16.81
N VAL A 274 22.93 11.01 16.60
CA VAL A 274 23.17 12.08 17.59
C VAL A 274 21.87 12.83 17.88
N LYS A 275 21.10 13.18 16.85
CA LYS A 275 19.80 13.84 17.00
C LYS A 275 18.80 12.95 17.76
N TYR A 276 18.74 11.67 17.43
CA TYR A 276 17.86 10.71 18.11
C TYR A 276 18.18 10.58 19.61
N ILE A 277 19.46 10.44 19.96
CA ILE A 277 19.90 10.37 21.36
C ILE A 277 19.57 11.70 22.07
N GLY A 278 19.79 12.83 21.39
CA GLY A 278 19.47 14.16 21.92
C GLY A 278 17.99 14.38 22.20
N GLU A 279 17.10 13.91 21.33
CA GLU A 279 15.65 14.02 21.50
C GLU A 279 15.11 13.02 22.54
N SER A 280 15.51 11.76 22.45
CA SER A 280 14.89 10.66 23.21
C SER A 280 15.56 10.39 24.56
N GLY A 281 16.83 10.76 24.73
CA GLY A 281 17.64 10.36 25.88
C GLY A 281 17.99 8.87 25.93
N ASN A 282 17.63 8.08 24.92
CA ASN A 282 17.89 6.64 24.84
C ASN A 282 19.34 6.38 24.40
N LYS A 283 20.21 6.02 25.36
CA LYS A 283 21.66 5.83 25.18
C LYS A 283 22.05 4.41 24.82
#